data_AF-A0A820K7Z9-F1
#
_entry.id   AF-A0A820K7Z9-F1
#
_cell.length_a   1.000
_cell.length_b   1.000
_cell.length_c   1.000
_cell.angle_alpha   90.00
_cell.angle_beta   90.00
_cell.angle_gamma   90.00
#
_symmetry.space_group_name_H-M   'P 1'
#
loop_
_entity.id
_entity.type
_entity.pdbx_description
1 polymer ?
#
loop_
_entity_poly.entity_id
_entity_poly.type
_entity_poly.pdbx_seq_one_letter_code
_entity_poly.pdbx_strand_id
1 'polypeptide(L)'
;MIMDNNFQSWFIPFDVFNLICHSLVIIFAFIFLFIIIGDKTCHTVPMLLVANSCLAELVFSSNLFWMAIFTLNNDLKRQQYEDSLCVFR
;
A
#
# COMPACT_ATOMS: atom_id res chain seq x y z
N MET A 1 22.53 20.34 15.15
CA MET A 1 21.14 19.92 15.40
C MET A 1 21.12 18.42 15.20
N ILE A 2 21.36 17.66 16.26
CA ILE A 2 21.40 16.20 16.23
C ILE A 2 19.94 15.77 16.42
N MET A 3 19.22 15.59 15.31
CA MET A 3 17.94 14.87 15.35
C MET A 3 18.27 13.39 15.36
N ASP A 4 17.73 12.69 16.35
CA ASP A 4 17.80 11.26 16.59
C ASP A 4 17.65 10.42 15.31
N ASN A 5 18.72 9.70 14.93
CA ASN A 5 18.72 8.66 13.90
C ASN A 5 17.64 7.58 14.14
N ASN A 6 17.13 7.49 15.37
CA ASN A 6 16.08 6.56 15.78
C ASN A 6 14.72 6.84 15.10
N PHE A 7 14.37 8.09 14.81
CA PHE A 7 13.09 8.41 14.15
C PHE A 7 13.10 8.06 12.66
N GLN A 8 14.26 8.22 12.01
CA GLN A 8 14.39 7.99 10.58
C GLN A 8 14.35 6.48 10.22
N SER A 9 14.79 5.63 11.16
CA SER A 9 14.79 4.17 10.98
C SER A 9 13.39 3.54 10.86
N TRP A 10 12.34 4.20 11.37
CA TRP A 10 10.99 3.63 11.38
C TRP A 10 10.20 3.86 10.08
N PHE A 11 10.67 4.74 9.19
CA PHE A 11 9.98 5.03 7.93
C PHE A 11 9.93 3.80 7.01
N ILE A 12 11.05 3.07 6.85
CA ILE A 12 11.12 1.89 5.98
C ILE A 12 10.20 0.76 6.50
N PRO A 13 10.26 0.34 7.78
CA PRO A 13 9.31 -0.63 8.32
C PRO A 13 7.84 -0.20 8.19
N PHE A 14 7.55 1.08 8.36
CA PHE A 14 6.20 1.61 8.22
C PHE A 14 5.69 1.54 6.77
N ASP A 15 6.53 1.87 5.80
CA ASP A 15 6.20 1.77 4.38
C ASP A 15 5.99 0.32 3.96
N VAL A 16 6.82 -0.61 4.44
CA VAL A 16 6.63 -2.05 4.21
C VAL A 16 5.31 -2.54 4.83
N PHE A 17 4.98 -2.09 6.04
CA PHE A 17 3.71 -2.42 6.69
C PHE A 17 2.51 -1.90 5.89
N ASN A 18 2.54 -0.64 5.44
CA ASN A 18 1.50 -0.08 4.59
C ASN A 18 1.34 -0.85 3.28
N LEU A 19 2.45 -1.28 2.67
CA LEU A 19 2.43 -2.07 1.44
C LEU A 19 1.73 -3.43 1.64
N ILE A 20 1.98 -4.08 2.78
CA ILE A 20 1.28 -5.31 3.18
C ILE A 20 -0.21 -5.02 3.38
N CYS A 21 -0.57 -3.98 4.12
CA CYS A 21 -1.96 -3.61 4.36
C CYS A 21 -2.73 -3.36 3.05
N HIS A 22 -2.17 -2.56 2.14
CA HIS A 22 -2.81 -2.29 0.84
C HIS A 22 -2.93 -3.55 -0.02
N SER A 23 -1.94 -4.46 0.02
CA SER A 23 -2.05 -5.73 -0.70
C SER A 23 -3.21 -6.60 -0.19
N LEU A 24 -3.44 -6.62 1.14
CA LEU A 24 -4.57 -7.35 1.73
C LEU A 24 -5.91 -6.73 1.35
N VAL A 25 -6.02 -5.40 1.34
CA VAL A 25 -7.24 -4.69 0.92
C VAL A 25 -7.57 -5.02 -0.53
N ILE A 26 -6.58 -5.00 -1.42
CA ILE A 26 -6.77 -5.35 -2.84
C ILE A 26 -7.28 -6.80 -2.97
N ILE A 27 -6.67 -7.75 -2.26
CA ILE A 27 -7.10 -9.16 -2.27
C ILE A 27 -8.54 -9.31 -1.79
N PHE A 28 -8.89 -8.71 -0.65
CA PHE A 28 -10.25 -8.78 -0.12
C PHE A 28 -11.28 -8.14 -1.06
N ALA A 29 -10.96 -7.00 -1.66
CA ALA A 29 -11.86 -6.35 -2.60
C ALA A 29 -12.12 -7.20 -3.86
N PHE A 30 -11.11 -7.90 -4.38
CA PHE A 30 -11.31 -8.87 -5.46
C PHE A 30 -12.20 -10.05 -5.05
N ILE A 31 -12.00 -10.59 -3.84
CA ILE A 31 -12.83 -11.69 -3.32
C ILE A 31 -14.29 -11.23 -3.21
N PHE A 32 -14.56 -10.06 -2.63
CA PHE A 32 -15.92 -9.55 -2.50
C PHE A 32 -16.58 -9.28 -3.85
N LEU A 33 -15.86 -8.68 -4.80
CA LEU A 33 -16.39 -8.49 -6.16
C LEU A 33 -16.69 -9.82 -6.85
N PHE A 34 -15.85 -10.83 -6.68
CA PHE A 34 -16.07 -12.16 -7.24
C PHE A 34 -17.34 -12.80 -6.67
N ILE A 35 -17.54 -12.71 -5.35
CA ILE A 35 -18.75 -13.21 -4.68
C ILE A 35 -20.00 -12.49 -5.21
N ILE A 36 -19.96 -11.16 -5.30
CA ILE A 36 -21.11 -10.35 -5.75
C ILE A 36 -21.47 -10.65 -7.20
N ILE A 37 -20.49 -10.85 -8.08
CA ILE A 37 -20.72 -11.18 -9.50
C ILE A 37 -21.19 -12.63 -9.68
N GLY A 38 -20.65 -13.56 -8.87
CA GLY A 38 -20.94 -14.99 -8.98
C GLY A 38 -22.30 -15.38 -8.42
N ASP A 39 -22.76 -14.71 -7.37
CA ASP A 39 -24.03 -15.02 -6.72
C ASP A 39 -25.16 -14.07 -7.18
N LYS A 40 -26.08 -14.61 -7.99
CA LYS A 40 -27.24 -13.86 -8.49
C LYS A 40 -28.17 -13.37 -7.37
N THR A 41 -28.14 -13.99 -6.18
CA THR A 41 -28.93 -13.54 -5.02
C THR A 41 -28.35 -12.27 -4.40
N CYS A 42 -27.07 -12.00 -4.63
CA CYS A 42 -26.40 -10.78 -4.22
C CYS A 42 -26.70 -9.57 -5.12
N HIS A 43 -27.49 -9.70 -6.19
CA HIS A 43 -27.81 -8.57 -7.09
C HIS A 43 -28.93 -7.66 -6.56
N THR A 44 -28.79 -7.23 -5.30
CA THR A 44 -29.69 -6.25 -4.68
C THR A 44 -29.08 -4.86 -4.76
N VAL A 45 -29.93 -3.81 -4.74
CA VAL A 45 -29.48 -2.41 -4.73
C VAL A 45 -28.41 -2.12 -3.66
N PRO A 46 -28.56 -2.53 -2.39
CA PRO A 46 -27.51 -2.28 -1.38
C PRO A 46 -26.20 -3.00 -1.69
N MET A 47 -26.25 -4.20 -2.26
CA MET A 47 -25.03 -4.94 -2.59
C MET A 47 -24.32 -4.37 -3.83
N LEU A 48 -25.07 -3.77 -4.76
CA LEU A 48 -24.49 -3.01 -5.87
C LEU A 48 -23.73 -1.78 -5.37
N LEU A 49 -24.23 -1.12 -4.31
CA LEU A 49 -23.52 -0.04 -3.65
C LEU A 49 -22.20 -0.53 -3.03
N VAL A 50 -22.24 -1.69 -2.36
CA VAL A 50 -21.03 -2.34 -1.82
C VAL A 50 -20.04 -2.66 -2.93
N ALA A 51 -20.48 -3.19 -4.08
CA ALA A 51 -19.62 -3.45 -5.23
C ALA A 51 -18.94 -2.17 -5.74
N ASN A 52 -19.68 -1.05 -5.83
CA ASN A 52 -19.11 0.24 -6.22
C ASN A 52 -18.09 0.75 -5.20
N SER A 53 -18.35 0.58 -3.90
CA SER A 53 -17.39 0.90 -2.85
C SER A 53 -16.13 0.04 -2.97
N CYS A 54 -16.25 -1.27 -3.23
CA CYS A 54 -15.10 -2.15 -3.45
C CYS A 54 -14.28 -1.75 -4.69
N LEU A 55 -14.94 -1.33 -5.78
CA LEU A 55 -14.26 -0.82 -6.98
C LEU A 55 -13.52 0.50 -6.69
N ALA A 56 -14.13 1.43 -5.97
CA ALA A 56 -13.49 2.67 -5.56
C ALA A 56 -12.27 2.39 -4.67
N GLU A 57 -12.42 1.50 -3.70
CA GLU A 57 -11.36 1.07 -2.79
C GLU A 57 -10.20 0.39 -3.54
N LEU A 58 -10.49 -0.40 -4.58
CA LEU A 58 -9.47 -1.01 -5.44
C LEU A 58 -8.63 0.04 -6.17
N VAL A 59 -9.29 1.02 -6.80
CA VAL A 59 -8.60 2.09 -7.52
C VAL A 59 -7.74 2.92 -6.55
N PHE A 60 -8.31 3.27 -5.40
CA PHE A 60 -7.62 4.05 -4.38
C PHE A 60 -6.43 3.29 -3.78
N SER A 61 -6.64 2.05 -3.34
CA SER A 61 -5.59 1.21 -2.77
C SER A 61 -4.48 0.89 -3.79
N SER A 62 -4.81 0.73 -5.07
CA SER A 62 -3.80 0.54 -6.12
C SER A 62 -2.91 1.77 -6.29
N ASN A 63 -3.51 2.97 -6.25
CA ASN A 63 -2.74 4.22 -6.31
C ASN A 63 -1.84 4.38 -5.07
N LEU A 64 -2.36 4.09 -3.88
CA LEU A 64 -1.56 4.15 -2.65
C LEU A 64 -0.45 3.11 -2.63
N PHE A 65 -0.71 1.90 -3.12
CA PHE A 65 0.30 0.84 -3.25
C PHE A 65 1.43 1.28 -4.19
N TRP A 66 1.10 1.88 -5.34
CA TRP A 66 2.11 2.42 -6.25
C TRP A 66 2.94 3.54 -5.61
N MET A 67 2.28 4.45 -4.90
CA MET A 67 2.98 5.52 -4.17
C MET A 67 3.91 4.96 -3.09
N ALA A 68 3.46 3.97 -2.31
CA ALA A 68 4.29 3.32 -1.28
C ALA A 68 5.52 2.65 -1.90
N ILE A 69 5.38 1.96 -3.04
CA ILE A 69 6.52 1.39 -3.78
C ILE A 69 7.48 2.50 -4.24
N PHE A 70 6.96 3.60 -4.75
CA PHE A 70 7.78 4.71 -5.23
C PHE A 70 8.58 5.35 -4.09
N THR A 71 7.92 5.64 -2.96
CA THR A 71 8.57 6.18 -1.75
C THR A 71 9.63 5.23 -1.23
N LEU A 72 9.29 3.94 -1.06
CA LEU A 72 10.25 2.93 -0.58
C LEU A 72 11.48 2.82 -1.49
N ASN A 73 11.28 2.84 -2.81
CA ASN A 73 12.39 2.81 -3.76
C ASN A 73 13.28 4.06 -3.65
N ASN A 74 12.71 5.23 -3.42
CA ASN A 74 13.49 6.46 -3.24
C ASN A 74 14.25 6.44 -1.92
N ASP A 75 13.63 5.95 -0.84
CA ASP A 75 14.27 5.86 0.47
C ASP A 75 15.42 4.86 0.46
N LEU A 76 15.24 3.68 -0.16
CA LEU A 76 16.31 2.70 -0.34
C LEU A 76 17.47 3.24 -1.19
N LYS A 77 17.16 3.95 -2.29
CA LYS A 77 18.19 4.58 -3.15
C LYS A 77 18.96 5.67 -2.40
N ARG A 78 18.27 6.47 -1.57
CA ARG A 78 18.89 7.51 -0.77
C ARG A 78 19.85 6.91 0.26
N GLN A 79 19.43 5.85 0.95
CA GLN A 79 20.30 5.14 1.89
C GLN A 79 21.54 4.56 1.20
N GLN A 80 21.37 3.93 0.03
CA GLN A 80 22.49 3.38 -0.74
C GLN A 80 23.50 4.47 -1.20
N TYR A 81 23.02 5.67 -1.55
CA TYR A 81 23.89 6.78 -1.98
C TYR A 81 24.57 7.49 -0.79
N GLU A 82 23.85 7.77 0.29
CA GLU A 82 24.43 8.39 1.50
C GLU A 82 25.47 7.46 2.16
N ASP A 83 25.23 6.14 2.19
CA ASP A 83 26.18 5.17 2.75
C ASP A 83 27.39 4.92 1.84
N SER A 84 27.26 5.04 0.51
CA SER A 84 28.38 4.86 -0.43
C SER A 84 29.51 5.87 -0.25
N LEU A 85 29.19 7.09 0.20
CA LEU A 85 30.15 8.16 0.45
C LEU A 85 30.75 8.09 1.87
N CYS A 86 30.20 7.24 2.75
CA CYS A 86 30.69 7.02 4.11
C CYS A 86 31.68 5.85 4.25
N VAL A 87 32.07 5.17 3.16
CA VAL A 87 33.05 4.06 3.17
C VAL A 87 34.51 4.55 3.23
N PHE A 88 34.79 5.82 2.90
CA PHE A 88 36.11 6.42 3.09
C PHE A 88 36.17 7.22 4.41
N ARG A 89 36.26 6.52 5.54
CA ARG A 89 36.79 7.11 6.77
C ARG A 89 37.61 6.11 7.57
#